data_AF-A0A4Z2D934-F1
#
_entry.id   AF-A0A4Z2D934-F1
#
_cell.length_a   1.000
_cell.length_b   1.000
_cell.length_c   1.000
_cell.angle_alpha   90.00
_cell.angle_beta   90.00
_cell.angle_gamma   90.00
#
_symmetry.space_group_name_H-M   'P 1'
#
loop_
_entity.id
_entity.type
_entity.pdbx_description
1 polymer ?
#
loop_
_entity_poly.entity_id
_entity_poly.type
_entity_poly.pdbx_seq_one_letter_code
_entity_poly.pdbx_strand_id
1 'polypeptide(L)'
;MAKVKCIVRRKRVSAKRQYHHLKFIANVNKKLKKAGKDPLTGLRTPKTKEALVKPKTRFPRSYVTQQGKRKLRLRRAKCFSNHVRKIRSSIQPGTVLILLAGPHKGKRVIFLKALKSGLLLVTGPFKYNGVPLRRVNQCYVIATSTRIDISKFDVPKHIDDEYFRRVDLKESKTDAGKLFSTETKVVSSLSVALGL
;
A
#
# COMPACT_ATOMS: atom_id res chain seq x y z
N MET A 1 4.92 11.12 -19.11
CA MET A 1 4.19 9.83 -19.27
C MET A 1 5.08 8.66 -18.88
N ALA A 2 5.13 8.30 -17.59
CA ALA A 2 5.94 7.18 -17.11
C ALA A 2 5.16 5.86 -17.27
N LYS A 3 5.55 5.03 -18.24
CA LYS A 3 5.07 3.65 -18.37
C LYS A 3 5.46 2.88 -17.09
N VAL A 4 4.49 2.59 -16.22
CA VAL A 4 4.66 1.61 -15.14
C VAL A 4 4.78 0.22 -15.77
N LYS A 5 5.97 -0.09 -16.31
CA LYS A 5 6.37 -1.44 -16.69
C LYS A 5 6.82 -2.19 -15.43
N CYS A 6 5.84 -2.55 -14.60
CA CYS A 6 5.98 -3.71 -13.71
C CYS A 6 5.42 -4.96 -14.42
N ILE A 7 5.57 -5.05 -15.74
CA ILE A 7 5.64 -6.35 -16.40
C ILE A 7 7.04 -6.83 -16.06
N VAL A 8 7.16 -7.78 -15.14
CA VAL A 8 8.36 -8.63 -15.07
C VAL A 8 8.43 -9.29 -16.44
N ARG A 9 9.05 -8.61 -17.41
CA ARG A 9 9.43 -9.21 -18.68
C ARG A 9 10.38 -10.30 -18.24
N ARG A 10 9.88 -11.53 -18.14
CA ARG A 10 10.73 -12.70 -18.05
C ARG A 10 11.63 -12.58 -19.27
N LYS A 11 12.85 -12.08 -19.08
CA LYS A 11 13.86 -12.16 -20.13
C LYS A 11 13.90 -13.65 -20.45
N ARG A 12 13.53 -14.03 -21.67
CA ARG A 12 13.71 -15.39 -22.16
C ARG A 12 15.21 -15.60 -22.26
N VAL A 13 15.83 -15.91 -21.14
CA VAL A 13 17.22 -16.31 -21.05
C VAL A 13 17.19 -17.82 -21.13
N SER A 14 17.90 -18.41 -22.10
CA SER A 14 18.05 -19.86 -22.17
C SER A 14 18.52 -20.40 -20.81
N ALA A 15 17.99 -21.55 -20.41
CA ALA A 15 18.39 -22.22 -19.17
C ALA A 15 19.91 -22.42 -19.10
N LYS A 16 20.56 -22.67 -20.24
CA LYS A 16 22.02 -22.77 -20.37
C LYS A 16 22.72 -21.47 -19.98
N ARG A 17 22.23 -20.33 -20.45
CA ARG A 17 22.78 -19.00 -20.12
C ARG A 17 22.55 -18.64 -18.65
N GLN A 18 21.41 -19.03 -18.06
CA GLN A 18 21.18 -18.88 -16.62
C GLN A 18 22.14 -19.74 -15.80
N TYR A 19 22.34 -21.01 -16.20
CA TYR A 19 23.28 -21.92 -15.54
C TYR A 19 24.71 -21.38 -15.59
N HIS A 20 25.20 -20.95 -16.76
CA HIS A 20 26.54 -20.37 -16.87
C HIS A 20 26.71 -19.10 -16.02
N HIS A 21 25.69 -18.25 -15.97
CA HIS A 21 25.71 -17.04 -15.14
C HIS A 21 25.74 -17.37 -13.64
N LEU A 22 24.92 -18.32 -13.18
CA LEU A 22 24.92 -18.80 -11.79
C LEU A 22 26.25 -19.46 -11.42
N LYS A 23 26.83 -20.26 -12.32
CA LYS A 23 28.15 -20.89 -12.15
C LYS A 23 29.26 -19.83 -12.07
N PHE A 24 29.19 -18.80 -12.91
CA PHE A 24 30.10 -17.66 -12.88
C PHE A 24 30.02 -16.91 -11.53
N ILE A 25 28.80 -16.54 -11.09
CA ILE A 25 28.59 -15.88 -9.79
C ILE A 25 29.11 -16.76 -8.63
N ALA A 26 28.84 -18.07 -8.66
CA ALA A 26 29.32 -18.98 -7.62
C ALA A 26 30.86 -19.04 -7.55
N ASN A 27 31.52 -19.02 -8.71
CA ASN A 27 32.98 -19.01 -8.78
C ASN A 27 33.57 -17.68 -8.27
N VAL A 28 32.96 -16.54 -8.63
CA VAL A 28 33.35 -15.22 -8.12
C VAL A 28 33.18 -15.16 -6.60
N ASN A 29 32.05 -15.61 -6.07
CA ASN A 29 31.79 -15.62 -4.62
C ASN A 29 32.73 -16.56 -3.86
N LYS A 30 33.14 -17.70 -4.45
CA LYS A 30 34.20 -18.55 -3.88
C LYS A 30 35.53 -17.82 -3.78
N LYS A 31 35.92 -17.06 -4.82
CA LYS A 31 37.15 -16.25 -4.81
C LYS A 31 37.08 -15.11 -3.78
N LEU A 32 35.95 -14.39 -3.71
CA LEU A 32 35.75 -13.33 -2.72
C LEU A 32 35.79 -13.85 -1.28
N LYS A 33 35.17 -15.01 -1.02
CA LYS A 33 35.21 -15.67 0.29
C LYS A 33 36.64 -16.04 0.70
N LYS A 34 37.46 -16.57 -0.22
CA LYS A 34 38.89 -16.86 0.05
C LYS A 34 39.69 -15.59 0.34
N ALA A 35 39.34 -14.48 -0.30
CA ALA A 35 39.95 -13.17 -0.10
C ALA A 35 39.36 -12.37 1.08
N GLY A 36 38.45 -12.96 1.88
CA GLY A 36 37.81 -12.28 3.02
C GLY A 36 36.82 -11.17 2.67
N LYS A 37 36.40 -11.04 1.41
CA LYS A 37 35.50 -9.98 0.91
C LYS A 37 34.05 -10.47 0.82
N ASP A 38 33.11 -9.54 0.94
CA ASP A 38 31.68 -9.82 0.84
C ASP A 38 31.24 -10.27 -0.58
N PRO A 39 30.27 -11.19 -0.69
CA PRO A 39 29.81 -11.70 -1.98
C PRO A 39 29.00 -10.65 -2.76
N LEU A 40 29.15 -10.68 -4.09
CA LEU A 40 28.34 -9.90 -5.02
C LEU A 40 26.91 -10.47 -5.04
N THR A 41 26.01 -9.77 -4.36
CA THR A 41 24.54 -9.94 -4.33
C THR A 41 23.93 -11.19 -3.66
N GLY A 42 23.23 -10.95 -2.55
CA GLY A 42 21.83 -11.37 -2.40
C GLY A 42 21.50 -12.55 -1.48
N LEU A 43 22.45 -13.41 -1.08
CA LEU A 43 22.13 -14.53 -0.18
C LEU A 43 23.26 -14.80 0.82
N ARG A 44 23.11 -14.15 1.96
CA ARG A 44 23.49 -14.47 3.35
C ARG A 44 24.01 -13.20 3.99
N THR A 45 23.28 -12.74 5.00
CA THR A 45 23.76 -11.76 5.97
C THR A 45 25.18 -12.12 6.41
N PRO A 46 26.10 -11.15 6.52
CA PRO A 46 27.41 -11.41 7.09
C PRO A 46 27.20 -12.05 8.46
N LYS A 47 27.78 -13.23 8.67
CA LYS A 47 28.00 -13.78 10.02
C LYS A 47 29.23 -13.07 10.60
N THR A 48 29.18 -11.76 10.74
CA THR A 48 30.04 -11.09 11.71
C THR A 48 29.61 -11.60 13.08
N LYS A 49 30.58 -12.02 13.89
CA LYS A 49 30.40 -12.69 15.19
C LYS A 49 29.83 -11.77 16.28
N GLU A 50 29.16 -10.68 15.91
CA GLU A 50 28.42 -9.83 16.82
C GLU A 50 26.95 -10.17 16.66
N ALA A 51 26.56 -11.32 17.23
CA ALA A 51 25.16 -11.60 17.44
C ALA A 51 24.62 -10.49 18.34
N LEU A 52 23.87 -9.55 17.77
CA LEU A 52 22.97 -8.64 18.50
C LEU A 52 22.36 -9.43 19.65
N VAL A 53 22.77 -9.12 20.89
CA VAL A 53 22.30 -9.77 22.11
C VAL A 53 20.82 -9.40 22.26
N LYS A 54 19.96 -10.16 21.58
CA LYS A 54 18.52 -10.01 21.74
C LYS A 54 18.22 -10.41 23.19
N PRO A 55 17.54 -9.57 23.97
CA PRO A 55 17.17 -9.93 25.33
C PRO A 55 16.42 -11.27 25.29
N LYS A 56 16.84 -12.23 26.12
CA LYS A 56 16.16 -13.53 26.22
C LYS A 56 14.71 -13.25 26.62
N THR A 57 13.76 -13.61 25.76
CA THR A 57 12.33 -13.52 26.08
C THR A 57 12.04 -14.45 27.26
N ARG A 58 11.51 -13.91 28.37
CA ARG A 58 11.09 -14.72 29.53
C ARG A 58 9.93 -15.62 29.14
N PHE A 59 9.90 -16.85 29.66
CA PHE A 59 8.77 -17.76 29.48
C PHE A 59 7.50 -17.15 30.12
N PRO A 60 6.32 -17.33 29.51
CA PRO A 60 5.06 -16.86 30.10
C PRO A 60 4.80 -17.55 31.44
N ARG A 61 4.24 -16.82 32.41
CA ARG A 61 3.94 -17.33 33.77
C ARG A 61 2.83 -18.38 33.78
N SER A 62 1.92 -18.35 32.82
CA SER A 62 0.76 -19.25 32.74
C SER A 62 0.53 -19.74 31.31
N TYR A 63 0.16 -21.01 31.18
CA TYR A 63 -0.28 -21.61 29.92
C TYR A 63 -1.78 -21.85 29.94
N VAL A 64 -2.43 -21.73 28.78
CA VAL A 64 -3.83 -22.14 28.61
C VAL A 64 -3.88 -23.67 28.55
N THR A 65 -4.88 -24.27 29.21
CA THR A 65 -5.06 -25.73 29.31
C THR A 65 -5.22 -26.42 27.96
N GLN A 66 -5.87 -25.78 26.99
CA GLN A 66 -6.01 -26.28 25.62
C GLN A 66 -5.52 -25.23 24.61
N GLN A 67 -4.52 -25.59 23.81
CA GLN A 67 -4.00 -24.74 22.74
C GLN A 67 -4.67 -25.10 21.40
N GLY A 68 -5.10 -24.08 20.65
CA GLY A 68 -5.62 -24.28 19.31
C GLY A 68 -4.55 -24.83 18.36
N LYS A 69 -4.91 -25.81 17.52
CA LYS A 69 -4.01 -26.34 16.49
C LYS A 69 -3.65 -25.24 15.47
N ARG A 70 -2.38 -25.17 15.06
CA ARG A 70 -1.93 -24.20 14.06
C ARG A 70 -2.47 -24.57 12.67
N LYS A 71 -3.02 -23.57 11.95
CA LYS A 71 -3.49 -23.75 10.58
C LYS A 71 -2.31 -24.03 9.63
N LEU A 72 -2.44 -25.07 8.81
CA LEU A 72 -1.48 -25.39 7.75
C LEU A 72 -1.53 -24.31 6.66
N ARG A 73 -0.36 -23.84 6.19
CA ARG A 73 -0.28 -22.86 5.10
C ARG A 73 0.03 -23.56 3.77
N LEU A 74 -1.03 -23.86 3.01
CA LEU A 74 -0.93 -24.51 1.70
C LEU A 74 -0.28 -23.63 0.62
N ARG A 75 -0.45 -22.30 0.73
CA ARG A 75 0.11 -21.31 -0.20
C ARG A 75 0.60 -20.09 0.55
N ARG A 76 1.52 -19.36 -0.07
CA ARG A 76 1.98 -18.06 0.45
C ARG A 76 0.85 -17.03 0.33
N ALA A 77 0.12 -16.83 1.43
CA ALA A 77 -0.82 -15.74 1.56
C ALA A 77 -0.07 -14.39 1.44
N LYS A 78 -0.56 -13.50 0.58
CA LYS A 78 -0.04 -12.15 0.44
C LYS A 78 -0.91 -11.19 1.24
N CYS A 79 -0.29 -10.41 2.10
CA CYS A 79 -0.93 -9.28 2.76
C CYS A 79 -1.40 -8.26 1.71
N PHE A 80 -2.47 -7.53 1.99
CA PHE A 80 -3.04 -6.52 1.10
C PHE A 80 -2.03 -5.45 0.65
N SER A 81 -1.11 -5.06 1.53
CA SER A 81 -0.01 -4.12 1.22
C SER A 81 0.86 -4.57 0.05
N ASN A 82 0.96 -5.88 -0.19
CA ASN A 82 1.80 -6.48 -1.23
C ASN A 82 1.00 -6.87 -2.49
N HIS A 83 -0.28 -6.50 -2.58
CA HIS A 83 -1.10 -6.77 -3.76
C HIS A 83 -0.75 -5.79 -4.88
N VAL A 84 -0.62 -6.31 -6.10
CA VAL A 84 -0.42 -5.49 -7.30
C VAL A 84 -1.73 -4.77 -7.62
N ARG A 85 -1.69 -3.44 -7.67
CA ARG A 85 -2.84 -2.61 -8.02
C ARG A 85 -2.88 -2.37 -9.51
N LYS A 86 -4.01 -2.69 -10.13
CA LYS A 86 -4.26 -2.47 -11.56
C LYS A 86 -5.45 -1.55 -11.69
N ILE A 87 -5.37 -0.65 -12.66
CA ILE A 87 -6.42 0.31 -12.98
C ILE A 87 -6.87 0.00 -14.40
N ARG A 88 -8.18 0.02 -14.63
CA ARG A 88 -8.81 -0.03 -15.95
C ARG A 88 -8.19 1.03 -16.87
N SER A 89 -7.94 0.65 -18.12
CA SER A 89 -7.34 1.51 -19.14
C SER A 89 -8.17 2.75 -19.47
N SER A 90 -9.50 2.71 -19.25
CA SER A 90 -10.37 3.86 -19.47
C SER A 90 -10.14 5.00 -18.46
N ILE A 91 -9.59 4.69 -17.28
CA ILE A 91 -9.34 5.67 -16.22
C ILE A 91 -7.92 6.20 -16.38
N GLN A 92 -7.82 7.35 -17.05
CA GLN A 92 -6.58 8.10 -17.26
C GLN A 92 -6.63 9.41 -16.48
N PRO A 93 -5.49 9.96 -16.02
CA PRO A 93 -5.48 11.25 -15.32
C PRO A 93 -6.23 12.31 -16.14
N GLY A 94 -7.13 13.03 -15.48
CA GLY A 94 -8.03 14.02 -16.10
C GLY A 94 -9.29 13.47 -16.75
N THR A 95 -9.51 12.17 -16.73
CA THR A 95 -10.77 11.57 -17.18
C THR A 95 -11.90 11.97 -16.22
N VAL A 96 -13.04 12.34 -16.78
CA VAL A 96 -14.24 12.61 -15.98
C VAL A 96 -14.90 11.29 -15.58
N LEU A 97 -15.31 11.22 -14.32
CA LEU A 97 -15.82 10.05 -13.64
C LEU A 97 -17.22 10.35 -13.11
N ILE A 98 -18.14 9.40 -13.26
CA ILE A 98 -19.45 9.45 -12.61
C ILE A 98 -19.39 8.54 -11.38
N LEU A 99 -19.64 9.11 -10.20
CA LEU A 99 -19.68 8.34 -8.96
C LEU A 99 -21.00 7.59 -8.84
N LEU A 100 -20.95 6.30 -8.52
CA LEU A 100 -22.14 5.46 -8.35
C LEU A 100 -22.58 5.32 -6.89
N ALA A 101 -21.63 5.39 -5.96
CA ALA A 101 -21.87 5.13 -4.55
C ALA A 101 -21.34 6.24 -3.64
N GLY A 102 -21.92 6.35 -2.45
CA GLY A 102 -21.60 7.36 -1.45
C GLY A 102 -22.44 8.64 -1.58
N PRO A 103 -22.12 9.67 -0.77
CA PRO A 103 -22.93 10.90 -0.68
C PRO A 103 -22.91 11.73 -1.97
N HIS A 104 -21.91 11.53 -2.84
CA HIS A 104 -21.74 12.26 -4.09
C HIS A 104 -22.12 11.42 -5.33
N LYS A 105 -22.98 10.42 -5.16
CA LYS A 105 -23.49 9.60 -6.27
C LYS A 105 -24.16 10.47 -7.35
N GLY A 106 -24.03 10.07 -8.62
CA GLY A 106 -24.54 10.80 -9.79
C GLY A 106 -23.72 12.02 -10.21
N LYS A 107 -22.82 12.54 -9.35
CA LYS A 107 -22.00 13.71 -9.68
C LYS A 107 -20.86 13.33 -10.63
N ARG A 108 -20.52 14.27 -11.52
CA ARG A 108 -19.36 14.21 -12.42
C ARG A 108 -18.14 14.77 -11.72
N VAL A 109 -17.03 14.04 -11.76
CA VAL A 109 -15.86 14.32 -10.94
C VAL A 109 -14.59 14.03 -11.71
N ILE A 110 -13.49 14.71 -11.41
CA ILE A 110 -12.24 14.62 -12.17
C ILE A 110 -11.30 13.63 -11.48
N PHE A 111 -10.75 12.68 -12.24
CA PHE A 111 -9.71 11.79 -11.76
C PHE A 111 -8.34 12.47 -11.75
N LEU A 112 -7.63 12.43 -10.62
CA LEU A 112 -6.30 13.02 -10.49
C LEU A 112 -5.20 11.98 -10.61
N LYS A 113 -5.05 11.15 -9.57
CA LYS A 113 -4.03 10.11 -9.48
C LYS A 113 -4.59 8.87 -8.81
N ALA A 114 -3.92 7.74 -9.02
CA ALA A 114 -4.18 6.54 -8.25
C ALA A 114 -3.29 6.49 -7.01
N LEU A 115 -3.88 6.11 -5.89
CA LEU A 115 -3.15 5.94 -4.64
C LEU A 115 -2.50 4.55 -4.56
N LYS A 116 -1.58 4.38 -3.60
CA LYS A 116 -0.85 3.12 -3.40
C LYS A 116 -1.78 1.97 -3.00
N SER A 117 -2.88 2.28 -2.32
CA SER A 117 -3.99 1.36 -2.04
C SER A 117 -4.77 0.94 -3.29
N GLY A 118 -4.53 1.51 -4.46
CA GLY A 118 -5.33 1.27 -5.67
C GLY A 118 -6.70 1.96 -5.66
N LEU A 119 -6.98 2.81 -4.66
CA LEU A 119 -8.10 3.74 -4.69
C LEU A 119 -7.78 4.90 -5.63
N LEU A 120 -8.83 5.50 -6.19
CA LEU A 120 -8.75 6.66 -7.05
C LEU A 120 -8.82 7.92 -6.20
N LEU A 121 -7.86 8.84 -6.38
CA LEU A 121 -7.97 10.20 -5.88
C LEU A 121 -8.76 11.02 -6.89
N VAL A 122 -9.86 11.58 -6.41
CA VAL A 122 -10.86 12.23 -7.24
C VAL A 122 -11.16 13.60 -6.63
N THR A 123 -11.36 14.61 -7.48
CA THR A 123 -11.79 15.95 -7.07
C THR A 123 -12.93 16.42 -7.94
N GLY A 124 -14.01 16.90 -7.33
CA GLY A 124 -14.93 17.77 -8.05
C GLY A 124 -14.46 19.17 -7.74
N PRO A 125 -14.24 20.04 -8.73
CA PRO A 125 -14.03 21.45 -8.44
C PRO A 125 -15.09 21.92 -7.42
N PHE A 126 -14.67 22.19 -6.17
CA PHE A 126 -15.59 22.20 -5.02
C PHE A 126 -16.67 23.28 -5.18
N LYS A 127 -16.29 24.41 -5.79
CA LYS A 127 -17.17 25.52 -6.16
C LYS A 127 -18.34 25.10 -7.05
N TYR A 128 -18.15 24.11 -7.93
CA TYR A 128 -19.17 23.72 -8.91
C TYR A 128 -19.98 22.51 -8.43
N ASN A 129 -19.29 21.46 -7.96
CA ASN A 129 -19.94 20.17 -7.72
C ASN A 129 -20.11 19.86 -6.22
N GLY A 130 -19.49 20.63 -5.33
CA GLY A 130 -19.50 20.38 -3.88
C GLY A 130 -18.87 19.04 -3.48
N VAL A 131 -18.03 18.46 -4.34
CA VAL A 131 -17.31 17.21 -4.05
C VAL A 131 -15.89 17.54 -3.66
N PRO A 132 -15.47 17.37 -2.39
CA PRO A 132 -14.11 17.66 -1.98
C PRO A 132 -13.11 16.66 -2.59
N LEU A 133 -11.82 16.86 -2.29
CA LEU A 133 -10.80 15.83 -2.53
C LEU A 133 -11.18 14.56 -1.77
N ARG A 134 -11.42 13.48 -2.51
CA ARG A 134 -11.95 12.23 -1.94
C ARG A 134 -11.32 11.01 -2.58
N ARG A 135 -11.17 9.96 -1.78
CA ARG A 135 -10.80 8.62 -2.25
C ARG A 135 -12.04 7.82 -2.65
N VAL A 136 -11.98 7.16 -3.80
CA VAL A 136 -13.08 6.36 -4.34
C VAL A 136 -12.55 5.04 -4.87
N ASN A 137 -13.29 3.95 -4.65
CA ASN A 137 -12.95 2.66 -5.24
C ASN A 137 -13.36 2.65 -6.73
N GLN A 138 -12.45 2.17 -7.58
CA GLN A 138 -12.65 2.04 -9.02
C GLN A 138 -13.91 1.26 -9.42
N CYS A 139 -14.37 0.30 -8.63
CA CYS A 139 -15.59 -0.46 -8.94
C CYS A 139 -16.86 0.40 -8.94
N TYR A 140 -16.89 1.51 -8.19
CA TYR A 140 -18.06 2.38 -8.04
C TYR A 140 -18.00 3.62 -8.93
N VAL A 141 -17.32 3.49 -10.07
CA VAL A 141 -17.08 4.61 -10.98
C VAL A 141 -17.31 4.19 -12.42
N ILE A 142 -18.04 5.03 -13.15
CA ILE A 142 -18.11 4.97 -14.61
C ILE A 142 -17.14 6.01 -15.17
N ALA A 143 -16.18 5.55 -15.98
CA ALA A 143 -15.29 6.44 -16.72
C ALA A 143 -16.00 6.90 -17.98
N THR A 144 -16.09 8.22 -18.20
CA THR A 144 -16.63 8.79 -19.43
C THR A 144 -15.54 8.92 -20.48
N SER A 145 -15.93 9.22 -21.72
CA SER A 145 -15.01 9.53 -22.82
C SER A 145 -14.36 10.91 -22.68
N THR A 146 -15.00 11.81 -21.94
CA THR A 146 -14.53 13.18 -21.74
C THR A 146 -13.29 13.23 -20.85
N ARG A 147 -12.27 13.97 -21.32
CA ARG A 147 -10.98 14.13 -20.65
C ARG A 147 -10.61 15.61 -20.61
N ILE A 148 -10.10 16.03 -19.46
CA ILE A 148 -9.53 17.35 -19.24
C ILE A 148 -8.03 17.18 -19.19
N ASP A 149 -7.27 18.08 -19.82
CA ASP A 149 -5.82 18.05 -19.70
C ASP A 149 -5.39 18.60 -18.33
N ILE A 150 -4.62 17.79 -17.58
CA ILE A 150 -4.12 18.09 -16.23
C ILE A 150 -2.59 18.09 -16.23
N SER A 151 -1.97 18.18 -17.41
CA SER A 151 -0.51 18.16 -17.59
C SER A 151 0.24 19.20 -16.76
N LYS A 152 -0.35 20.38 -16.53
CA LYS A 152 0.24 21.49 -15.77
C LYS A 152 -0.05 21.48 -14.27
N PHE A 153 -0.85 20.53 -13.79
CA PHE A 153 -1.30 20.48 -12.41
C PHE A 153 -0.66 19.31 -11.66
N ASP A 154 0.21 19.64 -10.72
CA ASP A 154 0.89 18.65 -9.88
C ASP A 154 0.14 18.44 -8.58
N VAL A 155 -0.25 17.18 -8.33
CA VAL A 155 -0.84 16.78 -7.04
C VAL A 155 0.25 16.71 -5.99
N PRO A 156 0.14 17.43 -4.85
CA PRO A 156 1.13 17.38 -3.79
C PRO A 156 1.41 15.96 -3.28
N LYS A 157 2.67 15.68 -2.95
CA LYS A 157 3.13 14.35 -2.50
C LYS A 157 2.55 13.94 -1.14
N HIS A 158 2.24 14.90 -0.27
CA HIS A 158 1.66 14.62 1.05
C HIS A 158 0.22 14.08 0.99
N ILE A 159 -0.46 14.20 -0.15
CA ILE A 159 -1.83 13.72 -0.35
C ILE A 159 -1.78 12.23 -0.70
N ASP A 160 -1.65 11.40 0.34
CA ASP A 160 -1.55 9.95 0.23
C ASP A 160 -2.65 9.22 1.02
N ASP A 161 -2.62 7.89 1.04
CA ASP A 161 -3.64 7.08 1.72
C ASP A 161 -3.75 7.33 3.22
N GLU A 162 -2.67 7.79 3.83
CA GLU A 162 -2.57 8.10 5.26
C GLU A 162 -3.28 9.42 5.59
N TYR A 163 -3.13 10.43 4.73
CA TYR A 163 -3.84 11.72 4.82
C TYR A 163 -5.35 11.52 5.03
N PHE A 164 -5.95 10.66 4.20
CA PHE A 164 -7.39 10.39 4.21
C PHE A 164 -7.80 9.27 5.18
N ARG A 165 -6.88 8.77 6.02
CA ARG A 165 -7.22 7.75 7.01
C ARG A 165 -8.11 8.39 8.08
N ARG A 166 -9.19 7.69 8.40
CA ARG A 166 -10.09 8.02 9.49
C ARG A 166 -9.41 7.67 10.81
N VAL A 167 -9.46 8.59 11.77
CA VAL A 167 -8.99 8.35 13.14
C VAL A 167 -10.21 8.11 14.01
N ASP A 168 -10.28 6.93 14.61
CA ASP A 168 -11.29 6.63 15.60
C ASP A 168 -10.76 7.12 16.95
N LEU A 169 -11.33 8.22 17.46
CA LEU A 169 -11.06 8.69 18.81
C LEU A 169 -11.71 7.71 19.79
N LYS A 170 -10.94 6.76 20.30
CA LYS A 170 -11.41 5.88 21.37
C LYS A 170 -11.53 6.68 22.65
N GLU A 171 -12.75 6.79 23.17
CA GLU A 171 -12.97 7.35 24.49
C GLU A 171 -12.44 6.41 25.58
N SER A 172 -11.95 6.99 26.68
CA SER A 172 -11.52 6.23 27.86
C SER A 172 -12.72 5.49 28.45
N LYS A 173 -12.57 4.17 28.63
CA LYS A 173 -13.59 3.29 29.20
C LYS A 173 -13.72 3.58 30.70
N THR A 174 -14.56 4.53 31.08
CA THR A 174 -14.82 4.76 32.52
C THR A 174 -16.23 5.21 32.85
N ASP A 175 -17.00 5.80 31.93
CA ASP A 175 -18.32 6.35 32.29
C ASP A 175 -19.47 5.66 31.57
N ALA A 176 -20.37 5.04 32.33
CA ALA A 176 -21.61 4.43 31.82
C ALA A 176 -22.54 5.45 31.13
N GLY A 177 -22.38 6.75 31.40
CA GLY A 177 -23.14 7.82 30.76
C GLY A 177 -22.80 8.07 29.28
N LYS A 178 -21.68 7.55 28.77
CA LYS A 178 -21.25 7.72 27.36
C LYS A 178 -21.79 6.64 26.42
N LEU A 179 -22.66 5.75 26.90
CA LEU A 179 -23.28 4.67 26.10
C LEU A 179 -24.20 5.19 24.97
N PHE A 180 -24.71 6.42 25.09
CA PHE A 180 -25.69 7.01 24.16
C PHE A 180 -25.12 8.11 23.26
N SER A 181 -23.80 8.31 23.22
CA SER A 181 -23.20 9.21 22.22
C SER A 181 -23.33 8.55 20.84
N THR A 182 -24.34 8.97 20.07
CA THR A 182 -24.71 8.39 18.77
C THR A 182 -23.71 8.69 17.66
N GLU A 183 -22.78 9.62 17.88
CA GLU A 183 -21.81 10.05 16.88
C GLU A 183 -20.39 9.85 17.40
N THR A 184 -19.77 8.75 16.96
CA THR A 184 -18.31 8.67 17.02
C THR A 184 -17.74 9.76 16.12
N LYS A 185 -17.04 10.74 16.70
CA LYS A 185 -16.33 11.80 15.98
C LYS A 185 -15.18 11.19 15.18
N VAL A 186 -15.49 10.70 13.99
CA VAL A 186 -14.50 10.12 13.06
C VAL A 186 -13.90 11.25 12.24
N VAL A 187 -12.80 11.82 12.74
CA VAL A 187 -12.11 12.95 12.11
C VAL A 187 -10.99 12.45 11.19
N SER A 188 -10.68 13.21 10.14
CA SER A 188 -9.50 12.94 9.30
C SER A 188 -8.21 13.21 10.07
N SER A 189 -7.16 12.41 9.81
CA SER A 189 -5.89 12.45 10.54
C SER A 189 -5.24 13.84 10.71
N LEU A 190 -5.43 14.76 9.76
CA LEU A 190 -4.90 16.12 9.84
C LEU A 190 -5.69 17.07 10.72
N SER A 191 -7.01 16.86 10.87
CA SER A 191 -7.82 17.65 11.81
C SER A 191 -7.32 17.41 13.24
N VAL A 192 -7.01 16.15 13.55
CA VAL A 192 -6.42 15.73 14.83
C VAL A 192 -5.01 16.31 15.03
N ALA A 193 -4.20 16.43 13.96
CA ALA A 193 -2.85 16.97 14.04
C ALA A 193 -2.79 18.52 14.10
N LEU A 194 -3.81 19.21 13.61
CA LEU A 194 -3.92 20.68 13.62
C LEU A 194 -4.81 21.22 14.75
N GLY A 195 -5.38 20.35 15.60
CA GLY A 195 -6.17 20.77 16.76
C GLY A 195 -7.48 21.48 16.42
N LEU A 196 -8.11 21.14 15.29
CA LEU A 196 -9.42 21.63 14.86
C LEU A 196 -10.46 20.51 14.87
#